data_AF-A0A2A3EB96-F1
#
_entry.id   AF-A0A2A3EB96-F1
#
_cell.length_a   1.000
_cell.length_b   1.000
_cell.length_c   1.000
_cell.angle_alpha   90.00
_cell.angle_beta   90.00
_cell.angle_gamma   90.00
#
_symmetry.space_group_name_H-M   'P 1'
#
loop_
_entity.id
_entity.type
_entity.pdbx_description
1 polymer ?
#
loop_
_entity_poly.entity_id
_entity_poly.type
_entity_poly.pdbx_seq_one_letter_code
_entity_poly.pdbx_strand_id
1 'polypeptide(L)'
;MMDIDPPQFVSKDDEIQYWMELAHQIHRRKEDIERELEEFQENSQLLEKELEASLEQAEKTNRELRQRNTRLATEVEQLRTRLDQQTTDCAMFQGKAQDLQTQHDHLLKYIRELEQKNDDLERAHRINRVTEEEIEAKLNSAIEKNALLESELDEKEALKVIVQRLMDEIRDLKQEIQVQERHQPDNDKSADRVRNHVDSNKLQVELEAHMSPSNPIVPQSIPPNNTTTSPLKIGNKVVGGVTGNNNNNNNVNPPLTPCTRILAMNMIGDLMRKVGLDRWVCMECRRVKCTCLGEKNTISTTPTDLPSIQVHTSPHCIWQQPRSTKC
;
A
#
# COMPACT_ATOMS: atom_id res chain seq x y z
N MET A 1 -58.17 -13.48 93.76
CA MET A 1 -58.97 -14.57 94.37
C MET A 1 -60.40 -14.06 94.36
N MET A 2 -61.33 -14.74 93.68
CA MET A 2 -62.75 -14.42 93.85
C MET A 2 -63.21 -15.21 95.08
N ASP A 3 -63.46 -14.51 96.17
CA ASP A 3 -64.11 -15.11 97.34
C ASP A 3 -65.59 -15.28 96.97
N ILE A 4 -65.93 -16.51 96.56
CA ILE A 4 -67.29 -16.93 96.26
C ILE A 4 -67.83 -17.49 97.57
N ASP A 5 -68.84 -16.81 98.15
CA ASP A 5 -69.52 -17.31 99.35
C ASP A 5 -70.04 -18.73 99.11
N PRO A 6 -69.85 -19.66 100.08
CA PRO A 6 -70.24 -21.05 99.90
C PRO A 6 -71.76 -21.17 99.68
N PRO A 7 -72.22 -21.91 98.66
CA PRO A 7 -73.64 -22.08 98.41
C PRO A 7 -74.36 -22.70 99.61
N GLN A 8 -75.63 -22.33 99.80
CA GLN A 8 -76.41 -22.83 100.93
C GLN A 8 -77.21 -24.07 100.53
N PHE A 9 -76.83 -25.23 101.07
CA PHE A 9 -77.34 -26.54 100.66
C PHE A 9 -78.58 -26.99 101.46
N VAL A 10 -79.47 -27.74 100.80
CA VAL A 10 -80.73 -28.23 101.40
C VAL A 10 -80.54 -29.57 102.12
N SER A 11 -79.64 -30.42 101.60
CA SER A 11 -79.12 -31.63 102.24
C SER A 11 -77.59 -31.66 102.25
N LYS A 12 -77.00 -32.46 103.14
CA LYS A 12 -75.58 -32.85 103.11
C LYS A 12 -75.22 -33.56 101.80
N ASP A 13 -76.15 -34.29 101.21
CA ASP A 13 -75.93 -35.00 99.94
C ASP A 13 -75.86 -34.01 98.76
N ASP A 14 -76.64 -32.92 98.79
CA ASP A 14 -76.59 -31.85 97.77
C ASP A 14 -75.26 -31.08 97.85
N GLU A 15 -74.74 -30.85 99.07
CA GLU A 15 -73.42 -30.28 99.31
C GLU A 15 -72.32 -31.15 98.68
N ILE A 16 -72.33 -32.46 98.95
CA ILE A 16 -71.38 -33.42 98.38
C ILE A 16 -71.49 -33.45 96.85
N GLN A 17 -72.71 -33.50 96.31
CA GLN A 17 -72.96 -33.53 94.86
C GLN A 17 -72.45 -32.25 94.17
N TYR A 18 -72.67 -31.07 94.77
CA TYR A 18 -72.17 -29.80 94.25
C TYR A 18 -70.64 -29.76 94.21
N TRP A 19 -69.97 -30.13 95.32
CA TRP A 19 -68.51 -30.12 95.37
C TRP A 19 -67.90 -31.18 94.44
N MET A 20 -68.56 -32.32 94.24
CA MET A 20 -68.16 -33.32 93.23
C MET A 20 -68.30 -32.78 91.79
N GLU A 21 -69.43 -32.15 91.44
CA GLU A 21 -69.63 -31.61 90.09
C GLU A 21 -68.66 -30.45 89.80
N LEU A 22 -68.41 -29.59 90.81
CA LEU A 22 -67.43 -28.50 90.72
C LEU A 22 -65.99 -29.04 90.58
N ALA A 23 -65.62 -30.07 91.34
CA ALA A 23 -64.33 -30.73 91.20
C ALA A 23 -64.17 -31.35 89.80
N HIS A 24 -65.18 -32.05 89.28
CA HIS A 24 -65.18 -32.56 87.90
C HIS A 24 -65.15 -31.44 86.86
N GLN A 25 -65.76 -30.27 87.10
CA GLN A 25 -65.69 -29.13 86.18
C GLN A 25 -64.30 -28.49 86.18
N ILE A 26 -63.68 -28.31 87.35
CA ILE A 26 -62.30 -27.81 87.47
C ILE A 26 -61.31 -28.79 86.86
N HIS A 27 -61.50 -30.09 87.06
CA HIS A 27 -60.67 -31.13 86.45
C HIS A 27 -60.75 -31.10 84.91
N ARG A 28 -61.96 -31.10 84.34
CA ARG A 28 -62.17 -30.96 82.88
C ARG A 28 -61.52 -29.70 82.33
N ARG A 29 -61.70 -28.54 82.98
CA ARG A 29 -61.03 -27.28 82.56
C ARG A 29 -59.51 -27.34 82.65
N LYS A 30 -58.96 -28.02 83.66
CA LYS A 30 -57.52 -28.25 83.78
C LYS A 30 -57.02 -29.09 82.60
N GLU A 31 -57.68 -30.21 82.32
CA GLU A 31 -57.35 -31.09 81.19
C GLU A 31 -57.48 -30.35 79.84
N ASP A 32 -58.49 -29.48 79.68
CA ASP A 32 -58.68 -28.68 78.46
C ASP A 32 -57.53 -27.67 78.24
N ILE A 33 -57.13 -26.94 79.30
CA ILE A 33 -56.02 -25.98 79.26
C ILE A 33 -54.67 -26.70 79.08
N GLU A 34 -54.48 -27.88 79.66
CA GLU A 34 -53.26 -28.67 79.47
C GLU A 34 -53.12 -29.14 78.02
N ARG A 35 -54.20 -29.60 77.38
CA ARG A 35 -54.17 -29.93 75.94
C ARG A 35 -53.94 -28.71 75.06
N GLU A 36 -54.59 -27.57 75.32
CA GLU A 36 -54.37 -26.33 74.58
C GLU A 36 -52.91 -25.84 74.70
N LEU A 37 -52.30 -26.02 75.87
CA LEU A 37 -50.88 -25.70 76.09
C LEU A 37 -49.95 -26.66 75.35
N GLU A 38 -50.25 -27.96 75.32
CA GLU A 38 -49.51 -28.96 74.53
C GLU A 38 -49.60 -28.64 73.02
N GLU A 39 -50.80 -28.41 72.49
CA GLU A 39 -51.02 -28.01 71.09
C GLU A 39 -50.27 -26.71 70.73
N PHE A 40 -50.27 -25.71 71.62
CA PHE A 40 -49.52 -24.47 71.43
C PHE A 40 -48.00 -24.68 71.42
N GLN A 41 -47.49 -25.55 72.30
CA GLN A 41 -46.05 -25.90 72.33
C GLN A 41 -45.63 -26.66 71.07
N GLU A 42 -46.42 -27.64 70.63
CA GLU A 42 -46.14 -28.39 69.39
C GLU A 42 -46.16 -27.47 68.16
N ASN A 43 -47.18 -26.61 68.04
CA ASN A 43 -47.29 -25.65 66.94
C ASN A 43 -46.14 -24.63 66.94
N SER A 44 -45.71 -24.17 68.12
CA SER A 44 -44.56 -23.27 68.25
C SER A 44 -43.26 -23.95 67.79
N GLN A 45 -43.01 -25.19 68.22
CA GLN A 45 -41.85 -25.97 67.77
C GLN A 45 -41.88 -26.29 66.27
N LEU A 46 -43.06 -26.46 65.67
CA LEU A 46 -43.20 -26.68 64.23
C LEU A 46 -42.86 -25.41 63.44
N LEU A 47 -43.35 -24.25 63.90
CA LEU A 47 -43.04 -22.95 63.30
C LEU A 47 -41.54 -22.61 63.43
N GLU A 48 -40.93 -22.88 64.58
CA GLU A 48 -39.48 -22.72 64.77
C GLU A 48 -38.69 -23.55 63.74
N LYS A 49 -39.03 -24.83 63.54
CA LYS A 49 -38.39 -25.70 62.54
C LYS A 49 -38.59 -25.20 61.10
N GLU A 50 -39.75 -24.64 60.77
CA GLU A 50 -40.00 -24.05 59.44
C GLU A 50 -39.13 -22.79 59.22
N LEU A 51 -39.03 -21.93 60.25
CA LEU A 51 -38.18 -20.73 60.22
C LEU A 51 -36.68 -21.10 60.13
N GLU A 52 -36.23 -22.10 60.87
CA GLU A 52 -34.86 -22.64 60.80
C GLU A 52 -34.54 -23.19 59.40
N ALA A 53 -35.42 -24.01 58.82
CA ALA A 53 -35.24 -24.56 57.48
C ALA A 53 -35.21 -23.46 56.38
N SER A 54 -36.07 -22.44 56.53
CA SER A 54 -36.10 -21.26 55.66
C SER A 54 -34.80 -20.44 55.77
N LEU A 55 -34.30 -20.25 57.00
CA LEU A 55 -33.04 -19.56 57.28
C LEU A 55 -31.84 -20.33 56.70
N GLU A 56 -31.76 -21.65 56.89
CA GLU A 56 -30.67 -22.48 56.34
C GLU A 56 -30.64 -22.41 54.81
N GLN A 57 -31.80 -22.49 54.16
CA GLN A 57 -31.90 -22.36 52.70
C GLN A 57 -31.53 -20.95 52.21
N ALA A 58 -31.90 -19.89 52.95
CA ALA A 58 -31.47 -18.52 52.66
C ALA A 58 -29.95 -18.33 52.84
N GLU A 59 -29.35 -18.90 53.89
CA GLU A 59 -27.91 -18.89 54.09
C GLU A 59 -27.17 -19.67 52.99
N LYS A 60 -27.66 -20.85 52.62
CA LYS A 60 -27.07 -21.69 51.58
C LYS A 60 -27.05 -20.96 50.24
N THR A 61 -28.18 -20.40 49.82
CA THR A 61 -28.25 -19.60 48.58
C THR A 61 -27.36 -18.36 48.65
N ASN A 62 -27.24 -17.70 49.81
CA ASN A 62 -26.30 -16.59 50.00
C ASN A 62 -24.83 -17.03 49.85
N ARG A 63 -24.44 -18.18 50.43
CA ARG A 63 -23.10 -18.77 50.30
C ARG A 63 -22.80 -19.13 48.82
N GLU A 64 -23.76 -19.73 48.11
CA GLU A 64 -23.63 -20.05 46.68
C GLU A 64 -23.47 -18.80 45.81
N LEU A 65 -24.29 -17.76 46.04
CA LEU A 65 -24.19 -16.48 45.35
C LEU A 65 -22.85 -15.77 45.62
N ARG A 66 -22.35 -15.80 46.87
CA ARG A 66 -21.02 -15.27 47.22
C ARG A 66 -19.92 -16.01 46.46
N GLN A 67 -19.93 -17.35 46.44
CA GLN A 67 -18.95 -18.13 45.68
C GLN A 67 -18.99 -17.81 44.18
N ARG A 68 -20.19 -17.67 43.60
CA ARG A 68 -20.36 -17.30 42.19
C ARG A 68 -19.83 -15.89 41.91
N ASN A 69 -20.06 -14.94 42.82
CA ASN A 69 -19.54 -13.59 42.71
C ASN A 69 -18.00 -13.59 42.73
N THR A 70 -17.37 -14.30 43.68
CA THR A 70 -15.90 -14.45 43.73
C THR A 70 -15.33 -15.03 42.43
N ARG A 71 -15.95 -16.09 41.88
CA ARG A 71 -15.53 -16.69 40.60
C ARG A 71 -15.62 -15.69 39.44
N LEU A 72 -16.74 -14.99 39.31
CA LEU A 72 -16.93 -13.96 38.28
C LEU A 72 -15.94 -12.80 38.44
N ALA A 73 -15.64 -12.38 39.67
CA ALA A 73 -14.63 -11.36 39.93
C ALA A 73 -13.23 -11.81 39.46
N THR A 74 -12.84 -13.06 39.74
CA THR A 74 -11.56 -13.59 39.24
C THR A 74 -11.52 -13.75 37.71
N GLU A 75 -12.65 -14.09 37.07
CA GLU A 75 -12.74 -14.18 35.61
C GLU A 75 -12.64 -12.80 34.95
N VAL A 76 -13.33 -11.79 35.48
CA VAL A 76 -13.22 -10.39 35.03
C VAL A 76 -11.79 -9.89 35.13
N GLU A 77 -11.08 -10.19 36.22
CA GLU A 77 -9.69 -9.74 36.39
C GLU A 77 -8.73 -10.45 35.41
N GLN A 78 -8.91 -11.75 35.18
CA GLN A 78 -8.15 -12.48 34.14
C GLN A 78 -8.42 -11.93 32.73
N LEU A 79 -9.67 -11.56 32.42
CA LEU A 79 -10.04 -10.97 31.14
C LEU A 79 -9.43 -9.56 30.97
N ARG A 80 -9.37 -8.76 32.03
CA ARG A 80 -8.66 -7.46 32.03
C ARG A 80 -7.18 -7.62 31.76
N THR A 81 -6.48 -8.48 32.52
CA THR A 81 -5.06 -8.75 32.31
C THR A 81 -4.76 -9.21 30.87
N ARG A 82 -5.64 -10.04 30.29
CA ARG A 82 -5.51 -10.47 28.88
C ARG A 82 -5.75 -9.33 27.89
N LEU A 83 -6.72 -8.45 28.15
CA LEU A 83 -6.98 -7.27 27.31
C LEU A 83 -5.83 -6.28 27.36
N ASP A 84 -5.25 -6.04 28.54
CA ASP A 84 -4.09 -5.17 28.71
C ASP A 84 -2.87 -5.73 27.95
N GLN A 85 -2.60 -7.03 28.07
CA GLN A 85 -1.55 -7.70 27.28
C GLN A 85 -1.80 -7.60 25.77
N GLN A 86 -3.02 -7.86 25.31
CA GLN A 86 -3.37 -7.70 23.88
C GLN A 86 -3.19 -6.24 23.42
N THR A 87 -3.47 -5.26 24.28
CA THR A 87 -3.29 -3.84 23.98
C THR A 87 -1.81 -3.48 23.83
N THR A 88 -0.93 -3.99 24.71
CA THR A 88 0.52 -3.78 24.59
C THR A 88 1.11 -4.49 23.38
N ASP A 89 0.66 -5.71 23.08
CA ASP A 89 1.06 -6.45 21.87
C ASP A 89 0.63 -5.70 20.59
N CYS A 90 -0.62 -5.23 20.52
CA CYS A 90 -1.12 -4.42 19.41
C CYS A 90 -0.29 -3.13 19.22
N ALA A 91 0.04 -2.42 20.30
CA ALA A 91 0.90 -1.24 20.23
C ALA A 91 2.32 -1.58 19.70
N MET A 92 2.89 -2.70 20.14
CA MET A 92 4.19 -3.18 19.67
C MET A 92 4.17 -3.54 18.17
N PHE A 93 3.13 -4.24 17.70
CA PHE A 93 2.99 -4.58 16.28
C PHE A 93 2.71 -3.35 15.42
N GLN A 94 1.94 -2.38 15.92
CA GLN A 94 1.72 -1.10 15.24
C GLN A 94 3.02 -0.29 15.09
N GLY A 95 3.86 -0.24 16.13
CA GLY A 95 5.20 0.38 16.05
C GLY A 95 6.07 -0.30 14.99
N LYS A 96 6.19 -1.63 15.02
CA LYS A 96 6.96 -2.39 14.02
C LYS A 96 6.44 -2.19 12.59
N ALA A 97 5.12 -2.09 12.39
CA ALA A 97 4.53 -1.81 11.09
C ALA A 97 4.87 -0.39 10.60
N GLN A 98 4.87 0.60 11.49
CA GLN A 98 5.30 1.96 11.18
C GLN A 98 6.80 2.01 10.83
N ASP A 99 7.66 1.35 11.60
CA ASP A 99 9.09 1.26 11.32
C ASP A 99 9.35 0.66 9.93
N LEU A 100 8.72 -0.48 9.61
CA LEU A 100 8.81 -1.11 8.29
C LEU A 100 8.33 -0.20 7.16
N GLN A 101 7.23 0.55 7.37
CA GLN A 101 6.77 1.53 6.39
C GLN A 101 7.81 2.65 6.16
N THR A 102 8.43 3.18 7.21
CA THR A 102 9.46 4.22 7.06
C THR A 102 10.73 3.70 6.38
N GLN A 103 11.13 2.46 6.66
CA GLN A 103 12.25 1.79 5.98
C GLN A 103 11.96 1.57 4.49
N HIS A 104 10.76 1.08 4.16
CA HIS A 104 10.29 0.95 2.77
C HIS A 104 10.29 2.30 2.04
N ASP A 105 9.78 3.36 2.65
CA ASP A 105 9.74 4.69 2.04
C ASP A 105 11.13 5.32 1.89
N HIS A 106 12.08 4.97 2.77
CA HIS A 106 13.49 5.33 2.62
C HIS A 106 14.15 4.58 1.46
N LEU A 107 13.96 3.26 1.37
CA LEU A 107 14.46 2.43 0.26
C LEU A 107 13.91 2.89 -1.09
N LEU A 108 12.62 3.25 -1.18
CA LEU A 108 12.03 3.81 -2.40
C LEU A 108 12.65 5.16 -2.82
N LYS A 109 13.09 6.00 -1.88
CA LYS A 109 13.85 7.23 -2.20
C LYS A 109 15.24 6.88 -2.70
N TYR A 110 15.93 5.98 -1.99
CA TYR A 110 17.28 5.54 -2.34
C TYR A 110 17.36 4.88 -3.72
N ILE A 111 16.36 4.07 -4.09
CA ILE A 111 16.25 3.48 -5.44
C ILE A 111 16.18 4.58 -6.50
N ARG A 112 15.35 5.62 -6.33
CA ARG A 112 15.26 6.75 -7.27
C ARG A 112 16.55 7.55 -7.37
N GLU A 113 17.27 7.70 -6.26
CA GLU A 113 18.60 8.34 -6.26
C GLU A 113 19.65 7.51 -7.00
N LEU A 114 19.56 6.17 -6.95
CA LEU A 114 20.42 5.28 -7.73
C LEU A 114 20.04 5.28 -9.22
N GLU A 115 18.75 5.27 -9.55
CA GLU A 115 18.24 5.40 -10.92
C GLU A 115 18.75 6.71 -11.55
N GLN A 116 18.61 7.84 -10.86
CA GLN A 116 19.11 9.13 -11.34
C GLN A 116 20.64 9.12 -11.54
N LYS A 117 21.41 8.56 -10.59
CA LYS A 117 22.87 8.44 -10.74
C LYS A 117 23.26 7.55 -11.93
N ASN A 118 22.48 6.51 -12.22
CA ASN A 118 22.70 5.67 -13.39
C ASN A 118 22.42 6.43 -14.70
N ASP A 119 21.30 7.15 -14.80
CA ASP A 119 20.99 8.01 -15.95
C ASP A 119 22.09 9.06 -16.23
N ASP A 120 22.64 9.66 -15.17
CA ASP A 120 23.73 10.63 -15.25
C ASP A 120 25.06 9.96 -15.68
N LEU A 121 25.38 8.76 -15.19
CA LEU A 121 26.53 7.96 -15.61
C LEU A 121 26.43 7.53 -17.08
N GLU A 122 25.26 7.05 -17.52
CA GLU A 122 25.03 6.73 -18.91
C GLU A 122 25.15 7.96 -19.83
N ARG A 123 24.66 9.12 -19.37
CA ARG A 123 24.84 10.38 -20.12
C ARG A 123 26.32 10.74 -20.25
N ALA A 124 27.08 10.64 -19.16
CA ALA A 124 28.52 10.87 -19.18
C ALA A 124 29.24 9.87 -20.12
N HIS A 125 28.89 8.58 -20.08
CA HIS A 125 29.44 7.58 -21.00
C HIS A 125 29.12 7.89 -22.47
N ARG A 126 27.90 8.34 -22.78
CA ARG A 126 27.53 8.74 -24.15
C ARG A 126 28.34 9.95 -24.63
N ILE A 127 28.56 10.94 -23.78
CA ILE A 127 29.40 12.11 -24.07
C ILE A 127 30.86 11.68 -24.29
N ASN A 128 31.42 10.89 -23.37
CA ASN A 128 32.80 10.45 -23.44
C ASN A 128 33.10 9.68 -24.74
N ARG A 129 32.21 8.76 -25.14
CA ARG A 129 32.34 8.02 -26.41
C ARG A 129 32.38 8.94 -27.64
N VAL A 130 31.52 9.97 -27.69
CA VAL A 130 31.55 10.95 -28.78
C VAL A 130 32.85 11.77 -28.76
N THR A 131 33.34 12.16 -27.57
CA THR A 131 34.63 12.88 -27.49
C THR A 131 35.83 12.02 -27.86
N GLU A 132 35.76 10.70 -27.60
CA GLU A 132 36.76 9.72 -28.03
C GLU A 132 36.77 9.59 -29.56
N GLU A 133 35.60 9.34 -30.17
CA GLU A 133 35.41 9.31 -31.63
C GLU A 133 35.89 10.61 -32.32
N GLU A 134 35.66 11.77 -31.71
CA GLU A 134 36.18 13.06 -32.19
C GLU A 134 37.72 13.19 -32.09
N ILE A 135 38.34 12.62 -31.06
CA ILE A 135 39.79 12.64 -30.87
C ILE A 135 40.45 11.68 -31.87
N GLU A 136 39.90 10.49 -32.08
CA GLU A 136 40.33 9.53 -33.10
C GLU A 136 40.28 10.15 -34.50
N ALA A 137 39.18 10.81 -34.86
CA ALA A 137 39.04 11.49 -36.14
C ALA A 137 40.09 12.62 -36.34
N LYS A 138 40.38 13.40 -35.29
CA LYS A 138 41.43 14.44 -35.32
C LYS A 138 42.83 13.82 -35.47
N LEU A 139 43.10 12.70 -34.79
CA LEU A 139 44.37 11.98 -34.88
C LEU A 139 44.57 11.40 -36.29
N ASN A 140 43.55 10.75 -36.86
CA ASN A 140 43.61 10.22 -38.22
C ASN A 140 43.88 11.32 -39.26
N SER A 141 43.20 12.47 -39.16
CA SER A 141 43.47 13.62 -40.04
C SER A 141 44.87 14.22 -39.85
N ALA A 142 45.47 14.09 -38.67
CA ALA A 142 46.86 14.50 -38.44
C ALA A 142 47.86 13.51 -39.06
N ILE A 143 47.57 12.20 -38.98
CA ILE A 143 48.36 11.14 -39.63
C ILE A 143 48.34 11.31 -41.16
N GLU A 144 47.17 11.53 -41.76
CA GLU A 144 47.02 11.79 -43.20
C GLU A 144 47.86 12.99 -43.66
N LYS A 145 47.82 14.10 -42.90
CA LYS A 145 48.63 15.30 -43.18
C LYS A 145 50.13 15.05 -43.05
N ASN A 146 50.56 14.30 -42.04
CA ASN A 146 51.97 13.95 -41.89
C ASN A 146 52.44 13.06 -43.05
N ALA A 147 51.66 12.07 -43.47
CA ALA A 147 52.01 11.22 -44.62
C ALA A 147 52.12 12.01 -45.94
N LEU A 148 51.26 13.02 -46.15
CA LEU A 148 51.39 13.94 -47.29
C LEU A 148 52.67 14.78 -47.20
N LEU A 149 52.97 15.35 -46.02
CA LEU A 149 54.19 16.14 -45.81
C LEU A 149 55.47 15.30 -45.93
N GLU A 150 55.45 14.03 -45.52
CA GLU A 150 56.54 13.08 -45.74
C GLU A 150 56.77 12.84 -47.24
N SER A 151 55.69 12.63 -48.02
CA SER A 151 55.78 12.52 -49.49
C SER A 151 56.32 13.80 -50.16
N GLU A 152 55.89 14.98 -49.71
CA GLU A 152 56.42 16.26 -50.21
C GLU A 152 57.91 16.46 -49.89
N LEU A 153 58.38 15.96 -48.74
CA LEU A 153 59.79 15.97 -48.36
C LEU A 153 60.62 14.98 -49.20
N ASP A 154 60.09 13.79 -49.48
CA ASP A 154 60.73 12.79 -50.33
C ASP A 154 60.85 13.28 -51.79
N GLU A 155 59.80 13.87 -52.36
CA GLU A 155 59.84 14.51 -53.68
C GLU A 155 60.89 15.63 -53.74
N LYS A 156 60.94 16.47 -52.69
CA LYS A 156 61.93 17.53 -52.56
C LYS A 156 63.36 16.98 -52.48
N GLU A 157 63.59 15.86 -51.80
CA GLU A 157 64.91 15.23 -51.73
C GLU A 157 65.30 14.61 -53.08
N ALA A 158 64.38 13.92 -53.76
CA ALA A 158 64.59 13.41 -55.11
C ALA A 158 64.94 14.53 -56.11
N LEU A 159 64.26 15.68 -56.03
CA LEU A 159 64.58 16.86 -56.83
C LEU A 159 65.98 17.43 -56.50
N LYS A 160 66.41 17.46 -55.23
CA LYS A 160 67.79 17.86 -54.88
C LYS A 160 68.82 16.93 -55.53
N VAL A 161 68.60 15.62 -55.52
CA VAL A 161 69.50 14.64 -56.16
C VAL A 161 69.59 14.88 -57.66
N ILE A 162 68.47 15.15 -58.32
CA ILE A 162 68.43 15.50 -59.75
C ILE A 162 69.19 16.82 -60.02
N VAL A 163 68.94 17.87 -59.23
CA VAL A 163 69.65 19.15 -59.36
C VAL A 163 71.14 19.00 -59.13
N GLN A 164 71.57 18.24 -58.12
CA GLN A 164 72.99 17.97 -57.85
C GLN A 164 73.65 17.27 -59.04
N ARG A 165 72.99 16.22 -59.59
CA ARG A 165 73.46 15.53 -60.78
C ARG A 165 73.57 16.46 -61.99
N LEU A 166 72.56 17.31 -62.25
CA LEU A 166 72.61 18.29 -63.33
C LEU A 166 73.72 19.33 -63.12
N MET A 167 74.00 19.73 -61.88
CA MET A 167 75.13 20.61 -61.56
C MET A 167 76.48 19.94 -61.84
N ASP A 168 76.60 18.64 -61.59
CA ASP A 168 77.80 17.87 -61.90
C ASP A 168 77.96 17.64 -63.41
N GLU A 169 76.87 17.32 -64.14
CA GLU A 169 76.88 17.28 -65.61
C GLU A 169 77.25 18.65 -66.23
N ILE A 170 76.76 19.77 -65.69
CA ILE A 170 77.19 21.12 -66.08
C ILE A 170 78.67 21.38 -65.76
N ARG A 171 79.18 20.83 -64.65
CA ARG A 171 80.59 20.97 -64.24
C ARG A 171 81.50 20.19 -65.17
N ASP A 172 81.09 19.00 -65.60
CA ASP A 172 81.85 18.14 -66.50
C ASP A 172 81.84 18.70 -67.93
N LEU A 173 80.68 19.12 -68.45
CA LEU A 173 80.60 19.81 -69.75
C LEU A 173 81.44 21.10 -69.80
N LYS A 174 81.51 21.86 -68.69
CA LYS A 174 82.41 23.03 -68.60
C LYS A 174 83.89 22.64 -68.63
N GLN A 175 84.26 21.50 -68.03
CA GLN A 175 85.63 20.98 -68.11
C GLN A 175 85.94 20.50 -69.53
N GLU A 176 85.02 19.80 -70.20
CA GLU A 176 85.17 19.40 -71.60
C GLU A 176 85.38 20.60 -72.53
N ILE A 177 84.54 21.64 -72.41
CA ILE A 177 84.71 22.91 -73.15
C ILE A 177 86.07 23.53 -72.87
N GLN A 178 86.50 23.61 -71.61
CA GLN A 178 87.81 24.19 -71.25
C GLN A 178 89.01 23.36 -71.74
N VAL A 179 88.87 22.04 -71.85
CA VAL A 179 89.87 21.16 -72.48
C VAL A 179 89.89 21.40 -73.99
N GLN A 180 88.72 21.52 -74.63
CA GLN A 180 88.60 21.75 -76.06
C GLN A 180 89.13 23.14 -76.48
N GLU A 181 88.92 24.18 -75.66
CA GLU A 181 89.58 25.49 -75.80
C GLU A 181 91.10 25.39 -75.68
N ARG A 182 91.63 24.53 -74.79
CA ARG A 182 93.08 24.25 -74.67
C ARG A 182 93.63 23.29 -75.72
N HIS A 183 92.80 22.72 -76.59
CA HIS A 183 93.21 21.80 -77.66
C HIS A 183 92.86 22.32 -79.06
N GLN A 184 92.40 23.58 -79.16
CA GLN A 184 92.21 24.25 -80.43
C GLN A 184 93.54 24.92 -80.87
N PRO A 185 94.19 24.46 -81.95
CA PRO A 185 95.29 25.20 -82.56
C PRO A 185 94.73 26.44 -83.27
N ASP A 186 95.47 27.55 -83.24
CA ASP A 186 95.16 28.75 -84.03
C ASP A 186 95.08 28.39 -85.53
N ASN A 187 93.88 28.43 -86.12
CA ASN A 187 93.66 29.07 -87.42
C ASN A 187 92.18 29.29 -87.79
N ASP A 188 91.84 30.57 -87.91
CA ASP A 188 90.93 31.23 -88.85
C ASP A 188 89.60 30.60 -89.33
N LYS A 189 88.53 31.31 -88.95
CA LYS A 189 87.53 31.99 -89.82
C LYS A 189 87.08 31.27 -91.11
N SER A 190 85.75 31.12 -91.26
CA SER A 190 84.87 31.90 -92.18
C SER A 190 83.66 31.11 -92.73
N ALA A 191 82.70 31.84 -93.34
CA ALA A 191 81.39 31.44 -93.90
C ALA A 191 80.21 31.56 -92.90
N ASP A 192 79.54 32.71 -92.75
CA ASP A 192 78.62 33.40 -93.69
C ASP A 192 77.27 32.65 -93.83
N ARG A 193 76.26 33.01 -93.02
CA ARG A 193 75.11 33.92 -93.29
C ARG A 193 73.87 33.26 -93.94
N VAL A 194 72.70 33.54 -93.33
CA VAL A 194 71.39 33.82 -94.00
C VAL A 194 70.68 32.57 -94.60
N ARG A 195 69.40 32.21 -94.33
CA ARG A 195 68.17 33.02 -94.08
C ARG A 195 66.95 32.18 -93.58
N ASN A 196 65.92 32.87 -93.04
CA ASN A 196 64.49 32.48 -92.82
C ASN A 196 64.20 31.36 -91.79
N HIS A 197 63.25 31.43 -90.84
CA HIS A 197 61.94 32.12 -90.64
C HIS A 197 60.68 31.37 -91.13
N VAL A 198 59.86 30.93 -90.15
CA VAL A 198 58.39 30.72 -89.98
C VAL A 198 58.28 29.49 -89.03
N ASP A 199 57.94 29.55 -87.74
CA ASP A 199 56.81 30.14 -86.98
C ASP A 199 55.54 29.25 -86.91
N SER A 200 54.78 29.34 -85.80
CA SER A 200 53.67 28.47 -85.31
C SER A 200 54.13 27.16 -84.63
N ASN A 201 53.94 26.97 -83.31
CA ASN A 201 52.65 27.06 -82.64
C ASN A 201 52.69 27.60 -81.21
N LYS A 202 51.71 28.45 -80.90
CA LYS A 202 51.41 29.06 -79.60
C LYS A 202 50.19 28.38 -79.00
N LEU A 203 50.32 27.76 -77.83
CA LEU A 203 49.19 27.51 -76.93
C LEU A 203 49.58 27.86 -75.49
N GLN A 204 49.07 29.00 -75.07
CA GLN A 204 49.12 29.53 -73.71
C GLN A 204 47.65 29.70 -73.31
N VAL A 205 47.23 28.99 -72.25
CA VAL A 205 45.93 29.18 -71.61
C VAL A 205 46.21 29.53 -70.17
N GLU A 206 46.19 30.84 -69.90
CA GLU A 206 46.01 31.34 -68.55
C GLU A 206 44.56 31.07 -68.11
N LEU A 207 44.39 30.62 -66.87
CA LEU A 207 43.18 30.89 -66.10
C LEU A 207 43.60 31.43 -64.74
N GLU A 208 43.19 32.66 -64.47
CA GLU A 208 43.78 33.51 -63.43
C GLU A 208 43.33 33.11 -62.02
N ALA A 209 44.29 33.01 -61.10
CA ALA A 209 43.99 33.07 -59.68
C ALA A 209 43.56 34.51 -59.31
N HIS A 210 42.46 34.63 -58.56
CA HIS A 210 41.98 35.89 -57.99
C HIS A 210 41.91 35.80 -56.46
N MET A 211 42.08 36.94 -55.81
CA MET A 211 42.60 37.03 -54.44
C MET A 211 41.50 37.04 -53.34
N SER A 212 41.86 36.62 -52.13
CA SER A 212 41.20 36.95 -50.85
C SER A 212 41.36 38.46 -50.50
N PRO A 213 40.81 39.04 -49.40
CA PRO A 213 39.88 38.52 -48.36
C PRO A 213 38.74 39.51 -47.93
N SER A 214 38.01 39.19 -46.83
CA SER A 214 37.39 40.11 -45.81
C SER A 214 35.86 40.26 -45.70
N ASN A 215 35.39 40.27 -44.43
CA ASN A 215 34.02 40.64 -43.95
C ASN A 215 33.79 42.18 -43.97
N PRO A 216 32.52 42.69 -43.94
CA PRO A 216 31.94 43.11 -42.64
C PRO A 216 30.37 43.03 -42.46
N ILE A 217 29.94 42.46 -41.33
CA ILE A 217 29.04 43.01 -40.28
C ILE A 217 27.87 44.00 -40.65
N VAL A 218 26.60 43.53 -40.50
CA VAL A 218 25.42 44.11 -39.73
C VAL A 218 24.76 45.46 -40.21
N PRO A 219 23.48 45.86 -39.89
CA PRO A 219 22.22 45.16 -39.45
C PRO A 219 20.96 45.45 -40.33
N GLN A 220 19.83 44.75 -40.07
CA GLN A 220 18.42 45.25 -39.93
C GLN A 220 17.47 44.03 -39.77
N SER A 221 16.87 43.71 -38.62
CA SER A 221 15.73 44.34 -37.90
C SER A 221 14.31 44.01 -38.44
N ILE A 222 13.76 42.89 -37.93
CA ILE A 222 12.40 42.66 -37.32
C ILE A 222 11.38 43.85 -37.28
N PRO A 223 10.02 43.66 -37.17
CA PRO A 223 9.27 42.52 -36.58
C PRO A 223 7.91 42.16 -37.33
N PRO A 224 6.79 41.67 -36.71
CA PRO A 224 6.22 40.37 -37.10
C PRO A 224 4.68 40.32 -37.28
N ASN A 225 4.12 39.12 -37.49
CA ASN A 225 2.80 38.62 -37.05
C ASN A 225 2.57 37.27 -37.75
N ASN A 226 2.68 36.11 -37.10
CA ASN A 226 1.57 35.37 -36.48
C ASN A 226 2.11 33.97 -36.06
N THR A 227 1.73 33.29 -34.96
CA THR A 227 0.90 33.66 -33.79
C THR A 227 1.39 32.88 -32.55
N THR A 228 1.11 33.41 -31.35
CA THR A 228 1.03 32.75 -30.02
C THR A 228 0.23 31.42 -30.02
N THR A 229 0.36 30.45 -29.10
CA THR A 229 0.94 30.41 -27.72
C THR A 229 1.32 28.96 -27.33
N SER A 230 2.37 28.79 -26.51
CA SER A 230 2.65 27.61 -25.65
C SER A 230 1.80 27.69 -24.34
N PRO A 231 2.07 26.98 -23.20
CA PRO A 231 2.89 25.79 -22.90
C PRO A 231 2.22 24.77 -21.93
N LEU A 232 3.04 23.88 -21.36
CA LEU A 232 2.82 22.97 -20.21
C LEU A 232 2.11 23.57 -18.97
N LYS A 233 1.22 22.79 -18.35
CA LYS A 233 0.99 22.67 -16.88
C LYS A 233 0.06 21.47 -16.60
N ILE A 234 0.46 20.45 -15.84
CA ILE A 234 0.36 20.36 -14.36
C ILE A 234 -0.90 21.02 -13.80
N GLY A 235 -1.86 20.19 -13.37
CA GLY A 235 -2.95 20.62 -12.48
C GLY A 235 -4.23 19.79 -12.61
N ASN A 236 -4.42 18.80 -11.73
CA ASN A 236 -5.78 18.40 -11.33
C ASN A 236 -5.83 18.03 -9.84
N LYS A 237 -5.45 19.00 -9.00
CA LYS A 237 -5.65 18.96 -7.56
C LYS A 237 -7.05 19.50 -7.25
N VAL A 238 -8.06 18.61 -7.24
CA VAL A 238 -9.39 18.96 -6.71
C VAL A 238 -9.38 18.79 -5.19
N VAL A 239 -8.86 19.82 -4.50
CA VAL A 239 -9.06 20.06 -3.06
C VAL A 239 -9.07 21.58 -2.87
N GLY A 240 -10.17 22.15 -2.38
CA GLY A 240 -10.24 23.60 -2.11
C GLY A 240 -11.65 24.21 -2.07
N GLY A 241 -12.59 23.59 -1.36
CA GLY A 241 -13.96 24.08 -1.20
C GLY A 241 -14.36 24.23 0.28
N VAL A 242 -13.69 25.15 0.99
CA VAL A 242 -14.05 25.66 2.32
C VAL A 242 -13.97 27.18 2.16
N THR A 243 -15.01 27.98 2.40
CA THR A 243 -15.88 28.02 3.59
C THR A 243 -17.33 28.33 3.22
N GLY A 244 -18.30 27.77 3.96
CA GLY A 244 -19.72 28.09 3.78
C GLY A 244 -20.63 27.39 4.78
N ASN A 245 -20.60 27.80 6.05
CA ASN A 245 -21.63 27.40 7.01
C ASN A 245 -22.99 27.92 6.52
N ASN A 246 -23.95 27.01 6.31
CA ASN A 246 -25.33 27.23 6.70
C ASN A 246 -26.08 25.91 6.83
N ASN A 247 -26.82 25.77 7.94
CA ASN A 247 -27.68 24.63 8.18
C ASN A 247 -28.82 24.59 7.16
N ASN A 248 -28.98 23.48 6.46
CA ASN A 248 -30.30 22.91 6.19
C ASN A 248 -30.17 21.43 5.82
N ASN A 249 -30.82 20.57 6.60
CA ASN A 249 -30.94 19.14 6.32
C ASN A 249 -31.81 18.93 5.08
N ASN A 250 -31.22 18.49 3.97
CA ASN A 250 -31.86 17.69 2.90
C ASN A 250 -30.78 17.23 1.89
N ASN A 251 -29.84 16.38 2.33
CA ASN A 251 -28.76 15.92 1.46
C ASN A 251 -29.19 14.75 0.56
N VAL A 252 -29.74 15.08 -0.62
CA VAL A 252 -29.76 14.17 -1.77
C VAL A 252 -28.46 14.37 -2.54
N ASN A 253 -27.46 13.53 -2.27
CA ASN A 253 -26.19 13.57 -3.00
C ASN A 253 -26.43 13.35 -4.52
N PRO A 254 -25.74 14.08 -5.41
CA PRO A 254 -25.90 13.88 -6.85
C PRO A 254 -25.48 12.46 -7.28
N PRO A 255 -26.19 11.84 -8.24
CA PRO A 255 -25.88 10.48 -8.67
C PRO A 255 -24.50 10.40 -9.33
N LEU A 256 -23.68 9.45 -8.89
CA LEU A 256 -22.34 9.21 -9.45
C LEU A 256 -22.41 8.94 -10.95
N THR A 257 -21.47 9.53 -11.69
CA THR A 257 -21.28 9.26 -13.12
C THR A 257 -21.06 7.76 -13.37
N PRO A 258 -21.56 7.19 -14.49
CA PRO A 258 -21.53 5.75 -14.72
C PRO A 258 -20.15 5.11 -14.57
N CYS A 259 -19.10 5.76 -15.08
CA CYS A 259 -17.72 5.30 -14.96
C CYS A 259 -17.23 5.25 -13.51
N THR A 260 -17.48 6.29 -12.71
CA THR A 260 -17.11 6.35 -11.30
C THR A 260 -17.85 5.29 -10.48
N ARG A 261 -19.13 5.05 -10.78
CA ARG A 261 -19.92 3.98 -10.17
C ARG A 261 -19.36 2.58 -10.49
N ILE A 262 -18.97 2.32 -11.74
CA ILE A 262 -18.38 1.03 -12.15
C ILE A 262 -17.01 0.82 -11.49
N LEU A 263 -16.16 1.86 -11.51
CA LEU A 263 -14.84 1.81 -10.87
C LEU A 263 -14.94 1.55 -9.35
N ALA A 264 -15.87 2.24 -8.67
CA ALA A 264 -16.12 2.04 -7.25
C ALA A 264 -16.61 0.61 -6.95
N MET A 265 -17.53 0.07 -7.75
CA MET A 265 -18.02 -1.31 -7.59
C MET A 265 -16.91 -2.35 -7.81
N ASN A 266 -16.01 -2.13 -8.77
CA ASN A 266 -14.86 -3.01 -8.99
C ASN A 266 -13.86 -2.93 -7.83
N MET A 267 -13.50 -1.72 -7.37
CA MET A 267 -12.64 -1.55 -6.19
C MET A 267 -13.24 -2.18 -4.93
N ILE A 268 -14.54 -2.04 -4.69
CA ILE A 268 -15.23 -2.67 -3.55
C ILE A 268 -15.21 -4.19 -3.70
N GLY A 269 -15.44 -4.72 -4.91
CA GLY A 269 -15.37 -6.16 -5.20
C GLY A 269 -13.98 -6.76 -4.96
N ASP A 270 -12.93 -6.09 -5.43
CA ASP A 270 -11.55 -6.52 -5.21
C ASP A 270 -11.15 -6.38 -3.73
N LEU A 271 -11.60 -5.33 -3.04
CA LEU A 271 -11.38 -5.18 -1.61
C LEU A 271 -12.03 -6.33 -0.83
N MET A 272 -13.31 -6.63 -1.10
CA MET A 272 -14.05 -7.73 -0.49
C MET A 272 -13.39 -9.09 -0.72
N ARG A 273 -12.90 -9.35 -1.94
CA ARG A 273 -12.15 -10.57 -2.29
C ARG A 273 -10.81 -10.63 -1.56
N LYS A 274 -10.13 -9.49 -1.37
CA LYS A 274 -8.81 -9.42 -0.71
C LYS A 274 -8.87 -9.50 0.81
N VAL A 275 -10.01 -9.20 1.44
CA VAL A 275 -10.24 -9.34 2.89
C VAL A 275 -11.08 -10.57 3.28
N GLY A 276 -11.42 -11.46 2.33
CA GLY A 276 -12.20 -12.68 2.61
C GLY A 276 -13.66 -12.43 3.05
N LEU A 277 -14.23 -11.26 2.69
CA LEU A 277 -15.62 -10.92 2.99
C LEU A 277 -16.62 -11.46 1.94
N ASP A 278 -16.13 -12.04 0.85
CA ASP A 278 -16.92 -12.75 -0.16
C ASP A 278 -17.77 -13.88 0.45
N ARG A 279 -17.25 -14.58 1.47
CA ARG A 279 -17.97 -15.63 2.22
C ARG A 279 -19.21 -15.13 2.97
N TRP A 280 -19.36 -13.81 3.16
CA TRP A 280 -20.45 -13.21 3.95
C TRP A 280 -21.58 -12.62 3.10
N VAL A 281 -21.38 -12.46 1.79
CA VAL A 281 -22.36 -11.90 0.86
C VAL A 281 -22.87 -12.97 -0.08
N CYS A 282 -24.17 -13.25 -0.03
CA CYS A 282 -24.80 -14.23 -0.91
C CYS A 282 -24.85 -13.70 -2.35
N MET A 283 -24.37 -14.49 -3.31
CA MET A 283 -24.28 -14.13 -4.73
C MET A 283 -25.64 -13.81 -5.37
N GLU A 284 -26.71 -14.48 -4.93
CA GLU A 284 -28.07 -14.30 -5.44
C GLU A 284 -28.70 -12.97 -4.98
N CYS A 285 -28.58 -12.65 -3.68
CA CYS A 285 -29.30 -11.55 -3.05
C CYS A 285 -28.43 -10.30 -2.80
N ARG A 286 -27.10 -10.42 -2.99
CA ARG A 286 -26.04 -9.41 -2.69
C ARG A 286 -26.10 -8.78 -1.29
N ARG A 287 -26.73 -9.45 -0.32
CA ARG A 287 -26.81 -9.00 1.09
C ARG A 287 -25.86 -9.79 1.99
N VAL A 288 -25.32 -9.08 2.98
CA VAL A 288 -24.49 -9.63 4.06
C VAL A 288 -25.36 -10.50 5.00
N LYS A 289 -24.90 -11.70 5.37
CA LYS A 289 -25.65 -12.68 6.20
C LYS A 289 -27.04 -13.07 5.63
N CYS A 290 -27.13 -13.31 4.32
CA CYS A 290 -28.37 -13.78 3.68
C CYS A 290 -28.67 -15.25 4.03
N THR A 291 -29.90 -15.56 4.44
CA THR A 291 -30.39 -16.93 4.74
C THR A 291 -31.16 -17.55 3.57
N CYS A 292 -30.76 -17.26 2.32
CA CYS A 292 -31.40 -17.83 1.13
C CYS A 292 -31.40 -19.37 1.21
N LEU A 293 -32.59 -19.97 1.14
CA LEU A 293 -32.77 -21.41 0.96
C LEU A 293 -32.36 -21.75 -0.49
N GLY A 294 -31.07 -22.02 -0.68
CA GLY A 294 -30.53 -22.41 -1.98
C GLY A 294 -30.95 -23.83 -2.34
N GLU A 295 -31.99 -23.97 -3.16
CA GLU A 295 -32.33 -25.22 -3.84
C GLU A 295 -31.20 -25.63 -4.79
N LYS A 296 -30.27 -26.44 -4.27
CA LYS A 296 -29.26 -27.09 -5.11
C LYS A 296 -29.86 -28.33 -5.76
N ASN A 297 -30.52 -28.10 -6.90
CA ASN A 297 -30.84 -29.17 -7.85
C ASN A 297 -29.55 -29.69 -8.48
N THR A 298 -28.93 -30.69 -7.87
CA THR A 298 -27.87 -31.51 -8.48
C THR A 298 -28.32 -32.97 -8.50
N ILE A 299 -28.84 -33.39 -9.65
CA ILE A 299 -29.17 -34.78 -9.95
C ILE A 299 -27.88 -35.60 -9.93
N SER A 300 -27.79 -36.60 -9.05
CA SER A 300 -26.83 -37.69 -9.21
C SER A 300 -27.38 -38.99 -8.59
N THR A 301 -27.66 -39.93 -9.50
CA THR A 301 -27.99 -41.35 -9.36
C THR A 301 -27.70 -42.06 -8.02
N THR A 302 -28.73 -42.73 -7.48
CA THR A 302 -28.67 -43.92 -6.61
C THR A 302 -28.53 -45.20 -7.47
N PRO A 303 -28.09 -46.37 -6.96
CA PRO A 303 -28.81 -47.21 -5.97
C PRO A 303 -27.87 -47.75 -4.84
N THR A 304 -28.26 -48.49 -3.79
CA THR A 304 -29.51 -49.23 -3.47
C THR A 304 -29.68 -49.31 -1.92
N ASP A 305 -30.78 -49.91 -1.49
CA ASP A 305 -31.03 -50.61 -0.22
C ASP A 305 -31.61 -49.84 1.00
N LEU A 306 -32.85 -50.26 1.30
CA LEU A 306 -33.63 -50.10 2.53
C LEU A 306 -33.49 -51.43 3.35
N PRO A 307 -33.81 -51.52 4.65
CA PRO A 307 -35.18 -51.30 5.12
C PRO A 307 -35.41 -50.65 6.50
N SER A 308 -36.57 -49.98 6.57
CA SER A 308 -37.54 -49.83 7.67
C SER A 308 -37.13 -49.99 9.15
N ILE A 309 -37.54 -49.01 9.98
CA ILE A 309 -38.55 -49.20 11.06
C ILE A 309 -39.13 -47.82 11.49
N GLN A 310 -40.39 -47.80 11.92
CA GLN A 310 -41.15 -46.61 12.35
C GLN A 310 -40.75 -46.14 13.77
N VAL A 311 -41.13 -44.90 14.17
CA VAL A 311 -41.96 -44.61 15.39
C VAL A 311 -42.06 -43.10 15.72
N HIS A 312 -43.32 -42.63 15.87
CA HIS A 312 -43.85 -41.53 16.72
C HIS A 312 -43.48 -40.03 16.59
N THR A 313 -44.52 -39.27 16.22
CA THR A 313 -45.13 -38.08 16.88
C THR A 313 -44.31 -36.94 17.54
N SER A 314 -44.73 -35.71 17.20
CA SER A 314 -44.32 -34.38 17.71
C SER A 314 -44.41 -34.19 19.25
N PRO A 315 -43.77 -33.14 19.81
CA PRO A 315 -44.56 -31.91 20.06
C PRO A 315 -43.89 -30.58 19.67
N HIS A 316 -44.74 -29.54 19.59
CA HIS A 316 -44.41 -28.12 19.44
C HIS A 316 -43.33 -27.62 20.42
N CYS A 317 -42.56 -26.62 19.99
CA CYS A 317 -41.93 -25.66 20.91
C CYS A 317 -42.18 -24.21 20.45
N ILE A 318 -42.44 -23.33 21.41
CA ILE A 318 -43.08 -22.03 21.22
C ILE A 318 -42.02 -20.92 21.11
N TRP A 319 -42.02 -20.15 20.02
CA TRP A 319 -41.30 -18.88 19.95
C TRP A 319 -42.25 -17.72 20.24
N GLN A 320 -42.05 -17.06 21.38
CA GLN A 320 -42.80 -15.89 21.79
C GLN A 320 -42.39 -14.65 20.97
N GLN A 321 -43.37 -13.87 20.53
CA GLN A 321 -43.13 -12.53 19.99
C GLN A 321 -42.94 -11.51 21.13
N PRO A 322 -42.04 -10.53 21.01
CA PRO A 322 -42.00 -9.40 21.93
C PRO A 322 -43.18 -8.45 21.68
N ARG A 323 -43.87 -8.04 22.76
CA ARG A 323 -44.93 -7.01 22.70
C ARG A 323 -44.33 -5.65 22.30
N SER A 324 -45.02 -4.92 21.44
CA SER A 324 -44.79 -3.48 21.26
C SER A 324 -45.39 -2.69 22.41
N THR A 325 -44.54 -2.04 23.20
CA THR A 325 -44.96 -0.97 24.13
C THR A 325 -45.13 0.33 23.34
N LYS A 326 -46.35 0.89 23.39
CA LYS A 326 -46.59 2.28 22.99
C LYS A 326 -46.02 3.23 24.04
N CYS A 327 -45.34 4.27 23.60
CA CYS A 327 -45.31 5.61 24.18
C CYS A 327 -45.44 6.58 23.01
#